data_AF-A0A7R7BTX9-F1
#
_entry.id   AF-A0A7R7BTX9-F1
#
_cell.length_a   1.000
_cell.length_b   1.000
_cell.length_c   1.000
_cell.angle_alpha   90.00
_cell.angle_beta   90.00
_cell.angle_gamma   90.00
#
_symmetry.space_group_name_H-M   'P 1'
#
loop_
_entity.id
_entity.type
_entity.pdbx_description
1 polymer ?
#
loop_
_entity_poly.entity_id
_entity_poly.type
_entity_poly.pdbx_seq_one_letter_code
_entity_poly.pdbx_strand_id
1 'polypeptide(L)'
;MVSAIIPCLNEERTLGICIRKALDAFAKRGIIGEVVVGDNGSSDRSVEIARSLGARVAHQPVKGYGAAISAAAGSAHGKYLIMADADDSY
;
A
#
# COMPACT_ATOMS: atom_id res chain seq x y z
N MET A 1 -9.40 -13.10 -4.15
CA MET A 1 -8.62 -11.87 -4.34
C MET A 1 -7.81 -11.60 -3.08
N VAL A 2 -6.56 -11.18 -3.24
CA VAL A 2 -5.63 -10.82 -2.15
C VAL A 2 -5.40 -9.31 -2.19
N SER A 3 -5.35 -8.64 -1.04
CA SER A 3 -4.93 -7.24 -0.97
C SER A 3 -3.59 -7.15 -0.26
N ALA A 4 -2.60 -6.55 -0.91
CA ALA A 4 -1.40 -6.09 -0.24
C ALA A 4 -1.70 -4.72 0.38
N ILE A 5 -1.63 -4.63 1.71
CA ILE A 5 -1.80 -3.37 2.43
C ILE A 5 -0.43 -2.82 2.81
N ILE A 6 -0.20 -1.53 2.52
CA ILE A 6 1.09 -0.88 2.72
C ILE A 6 0.87 0.41 3.53
N PRO A 7 1.22 0.48 4.82
CA PRO A 7 1.21 1.74 5.55
C PRO A 7 2.31 2.66 5.00
N CYS A 8 2.01 3.96 4.88
CA CYS A 8 2.91 4.92 4.26
C CYS A 8 2.87 6.28 4.96
N LEU A 9 4.05 6.85 5.19
CA LEU A 9 4.25 8.23 5.64
C LEU A 9 5.57 8.77 5.08
N ASN A 10 5.50 9.58 4.03
CA ASN A 10 6.65 10.19 3.38
C ASN A 10 7.71 9.20 2.84
N GLU A 11 7.27 8.22 2.05
CA GLU A 11 8.09 7.13 1.50
C GLU A 11 8.26 7.24 -0.03
N GLU A 12 8.34 8.44 -0.60
CA GLU A 12 8.37 8.64 -2.06
C GLU A 12 9.52 7.92 -2.78
N ARG A 13 10.59 7.60 -2.06
CA ARG A 13 11.79 6.94 -2.61
C ARG A 13 11.62 5.44 -2.82
N THR A 14 10.85 4.79 -1.95
CA THR A 14 10.78 3.32 -1.83
C THR A 14 9.40 2.77 -2.12
N LEU A 15 8.33 3.51 -1.79
CA LEU A 15 6.93 3.06 -1.94
C LEU A 15 6.63 2.51 -3.34
N GLY A 16 7.13 3.19 -4.39
CA GLY A 16 6.91 2.76 -5.76
C GLY A 16 7.52 1.38 -6.08
N ILE A 17 8.65 1.05 -5.45
CA ILE A 17 9.29 -0.27 -5.58
C ILE A 17 8.42 -1.33 -4.91
N CYS A 18 7.97 -1.09 -3.68
CA CYS A 18 7.12 -2.01 -2.92
C CYS A 18 5.81 -2.32 -3.66
N ILE A 19 5.15 -1.30 -4.22
CA ILE A 19 3.91 -1.47 -5.01
C ILE A 19 4.16 -2.36 -6.23
N ARG A 20 5.23 -2.09 -7.00
CA ARG A 20 5.58 -2.90 -8.18
C ARG A 20 5.91 -4.34 -7.79
N LYS A 21 6.69 -4.56 -6.72
CA LYS A 21 7.00 -5.90 -6.22
C LYS A 21 5.73 -6.69 -5.87
N ALA A 22 4.77 -6.07 -5.18
CA ALA A 22 3.50 -6.70 -4.83
C ALA A 22 2.68 -7.08 -6.07
N LEU A 23 2.51 -6.14 -7.02
CA LEU A 23 1.78 -6.38 -8.27
C LEU A 23 2.44 -7.47 -9.12
N ASP A 24 3.77 -7.42 -9.26
CA ASP A 24 4.55 -8.42 -9.99
C ASP A 24 4.43 -9.81 -9.35
N ALA A 25 4.44 -9.89 -8.02
CA ALA A 25 4.27 -11.15 -7.29
C ALA A 25 2.89 -11.76 -7.53
N PHE A 26 1.83 -10.94 -7.56
CA PHE A 26 0.49 -11.38 -7.92
C PHE A 26 0.44 -11.89 -9.36
N ALA A 27 0.95 -11.11 -10.31
CA ALA A 27 0.95 -11.46 -11.73
C ALA A 27 1.71 -12.77 -12.00
N LYS A 28 2.93 -12.92 -11.47
CA LYS A 28 3.77 -14.12 -11.65
C LYS A 28 3.12 -15.40 -11.10
N ARG A 29 2.25 -15.27 -10.11
CA ARG A 29 1.55 -16.40 -9.46
C ARG A 29 0.12 -16.59 -9.98
N GLY A 30 -0.34 -15.79 -10.95
CA GLY A 30 -1.72 -15.82 -11.43
C GLY A 30 -2.75 -15.46 -10.35
N ILE A 31 -2.34 -14.68 -9.34
CA ILE A 31 -3.22 -14.26 -8.25
C ILE A 31 -3.92 -12.98 -8.67
N ILE A 32 -5.25 -12.96 -8.58
CA ILE A 32 -6.02 -11.71 -8.68
C ILE A 32 -5.79 -10.95 -7.38
N GLY A 33 -5.11 -9.80 -7.45
CA GLY A 33 -4.80 -8.98 -6.28
C GLY A 33 -4.80 -7.49 -6.54
N GLU A 34 -4.86 -6.72 -5.45
CA GLU A 34 -4.78 -5.26 -5.44
C GLU A 34 -3.74 -4.78 -4.43
N VAL A 35 -3.29 -3.54 -4.57
CA VAL A 35 -2.45 -2.86 -3.57
C VAL A 35 -3.23 -1.68 -2.98
N VAL A 36 -3.28 -1.61 -1.65
CA VAL A 36 -3.92 -0.53 -0.90
C VAL A 36 -2.91 0.13 0.02
N VAL A 37 -2.63 1.40 -0.24
CA VAL A 37 -1.72 2.23 0.57
C VAL A 37 -2.52 2.94 1.65
N GLY A 38 -2.17 2.71 2.91
CA GLY A 38 -2.68 3.47 4.04
C GLY A 38 -1.80 4.69 4.25
N ASP A 39 -2.20 5.83 3.70
CA ASP A 39 -1.43 7.07 3.83
C ASP A 39 -1.76 7.77 5.16
N ASN A 40 -0.73 8.04 5.95
CA ASN A 40 -0.88 8.64 7.27
C ASN A 40 -0.54 10.14 7.31
N GLY A 41 -0.84 10.85 6.22
CA GLY A 41 -0.56 12.27 6.08
C GLY A 41 0.81 12.55 5.47
N SER A 42 1.16 11.83 4.40
CA SER A 42 2.36 12.18 3.62
C SER A 42 2.22 13.58 3.02
N SER A 43 3.30 14.34 3.10
CA SER A 43 3.47 15.68 2.52
C SER A 43 4.40 15.68 1.31
N ASP A 44 4.95 14.52 0.95
CA ASP A 44 5.81 14.30 -0.21
C ASP A 44 5.02 13.70 -1.39
N ARG A 45 5.70 13.12 -2.38
CA ARG A 45 5.05 12.56 -3.58
C ARG A 45 4.51 11.14 -3.39
N SER A 46 4.52 10.57 -2.19
CA SER A 46 4.10 9.18 -1.93
C SER A 46 2.71 8.85 -2.48
N VAL A 47 1.73 9.73 -2.22
CA VAL A 47 0.33 9.53 -2.64
C VAL A 47 0.20 9.61 -4.16
N GLU A 48 0.91 10.53 -4.80
CA GLU A 48 0.96 10.67 -6.27
C GLU A 48 1.53 9.40 -6.90
N ILE A 49 2.67 8.94 -6.39
CA ILE A 49 3.36 7.72 -6.85
C ILE A 49 2.42 6.51 -6.72
N ALA A 50 1.79 6.32 -5.56
CA ALA A 50 0.88 5.20 -5.33
C ALA A 50 -0.26 5.17 -6.34
N ARG A 51 -0.94 6.30 -6.54
CA ARG A 51 -2.04 6.43 -7.51
C ARG A 51 -1.55 6.19 -8.95
N SER A 52 -0.38 6.71 -9.32
CA SER A 52 0.18 6.55 -10.66
C SER A 52 0.48 5.08 -11.03
N LEU A 53 0.74 4.24 -10.02
CA LEU A 53 0.99 2.81 -10.17
C LEU A 53 -0.28 1.95 -10.06
N GLY A 54 -1.46 2.58 -9.99
CA GLY A 54 -2.74 1.89 -9.87
C GLY A 54 -3.05 1.35 -8.47
N ALA A 55 -2.26 1.72 -7.45
CA ALA A 55 -2.59 1.41 -6.07
C ALA A 55 -3.74 2.30 -5.59
N ARG A 56 -4.62 1.75 -4.77
CA ARG A 56 -5.65 2.52 -4.06
C ARG A 56 -5.03 3.18 -2.85
N VAL A 57 -5.47 4.38 -2.50
CA VAL A 57 -4.96 5.12 -1.34
C VAL A 57 -6.10 5.38 -0.37
N ALA A 58 -5.94 4.89 0.87
CA ALA A 58 -6.80 5.16 2.00
C ALA A 58 -6.10 6.19 2.90
N HIS A 59 -6.62 7.42 2.95
CA HIS A 59 -6.10 8.44 3.85
C HIS A 59 -6.54 8.19 5.29
N GLN A 60 -5.61 8.32 6.22
CA GLN A 60 -5.83 8.25 7.65
C GLN A 60 -5.35 9.56 8.32
N PRO A 61 -6.26 10.43 8.77
CA PRO A 61 -5.89 11.67 9.45
C PRO A 61 -5.28 11.44 10.84
N VAL A 62 -5.55 10.31 11.49
CA VAL A 62 -4.99 9.99 12.83
C VAL A 62 -3.60 9.40 12.68
N LYS A 63 -2.57 10.08 13.17
CA LYS A 63 -1.19 9.58 13.13
C LYS A 63 -1.02 8.28 13.91
N GLY A 64 -0.21 7.38 13.37
CA GLY A 64 0.13 6.10 13.95
C GLY A 64 0.19 5.00 12.88
N TYR A 65 1.26 4.20 12.93
CA TYR A 65 1.46 3.08 12.03
C TYR A 65 0.26 2.11 11.99
N GLY A 66 -0.27 1.76 13.17
CA GLY A 66 -1.48 0.93 13.27
C GLY A 66 -2.71 1.58 12.64
N ALA A 67 -2.86 2.90 12.74
CA ALA A 67 -3.99 3.61 12.15
C ALA A 67 -3.93 3.58 10.61
N ALA A 68 -2.72 3.68 10.04
CA ALA A 68 -2.48 3.54 8.61
C ALA A 68 -2.84 2.13 8.11
N ILE A 69 -2.42 1.09 8.84
CA ILE A 69 -2.79 -0.30 8.56
C ILE A 69 -4.31 -0.48 8.62
N SER A 70 -4.97 0.01 9.68
CA SER A 70 -6.41 -0.11 9.83
C SER A 70 -7.17 0.57 8.69
N ALA A 71 -6.72 1.73 8.23
CA ALA A 71 -7.34 2.43 7.10
C ALA A 71 -7.18 1.64 5.78
N ALA A 72 -5.99 1.10 5.51
CA ALA A 72 -5.75 0.28 4.34
C ALA A 72 -6.57 -1.02 4.38
N ALA A 73 -6.55 -1.72 5.52
CA ALA A 73 -7.30 -2.97 5.73
C ALA A 73 -8.81 -2.76 5.60
N GLY A 74 -9.35 -1.67 6.16
CA GLY A 74 -10.78 -1.35 6.07
C GLY A 74 -11.23 -0.93 4.66
N SER A 75 -10.31 -0.47 3.82
CA SER A 75 -10.59 -0.07 2.43
C SER A 75 -10.34 -1.19 1.41
N ALA A 76 -9.65 -2.25 1.82
CA ALA A 76 -9.31 -3.39 0.98
C ALA A 76 -10.55 -4.23 0.62
N HIS A 77 -10.58 -4.74 -0.60
CA HIS A 77 -11.67 -5.60 -1.10
C HIS A 77 -11.28 -7.09 -1.13
N GLY A 78 -10.00 -7.41 -1.00
CA GLY A 78 -9.53 -8.79 -0.98
C GLY A 78 -10.01 -9.57 0.25
N LYS A 79 -10.36 -10.84 0.04
CA LYS A 79 -10.72 -11.80 1.11
C LYS A 79 -9.54 -12.09 2.04
N TYR A 80 -8.33 -11.97 1.52
CA TYR A 80 -7.09 -12.17 2.26
C TYR A 80 -6.28 -10.87 2.22
N LEU A 81 -5.66 -10.54 3.36
CA LEU A 81 -4.78 -9.38 3.49
C LEU A 81 -3.35 -9.86 3.73
N ILE A 82 -2.40 -9.20 3.08
CA ILE A 82 -0.96 -9.33 3.33
C ILE A 82 -0.47 -7.93 3.64
N MET A 83 0.23 -7.75 4.76
CA MET A 83 0.84 -6.47 5.10
C MET A 83 2.31 -6.45 4.64
N ALA A 84 2.74 -5.34 4.06
CA ALA A 84 4.14 -5.10 3.70
C ALA A 84 4.52 -3.66 4.04
N ASP A 85 5.75 -3.43 4.50
CA ASP A 85 6.25 -2.07 4.77
C ASP A 85 6.61 -1.33 3.48
N ALA A 86 6.60 0.00 3.56
CA ALA A 86 6.88 0.90 2.44
C ALA A 86 8.37 1.26 2.28
N ASP A 87 9.25 0.74 3.15
CA ASP A 87 10.67 1.12 3.25
C ASP A 87 11.62 0.23 2.43
N ASP A 88 11.07 -0.75 1.70
CA ASP A 88 11.80 -1.74 0.90
C ASP A 88 12.83 -2.57 1.69
N SER A 89 12.63 -2.75 3.00
CA SER A 89 13.53 -3.54 3.84
C SER A 89 13.55 -5.04 3.50
N TYR A 90 12.51 -5.58 2.83
CA TYR A 90 12.37 -7.01 2.50
C TYR A 90 11.65 -7.28 1.16
#